data_AF-A0A956LGZ7-F1
#
_entry.id   AF-A0A956LGZ7-F1
#
_cell.length_a   1.000
_cell.length_b   1.000
_cell.length_c   1.000
_cell.angle_alpha   90.00
_cell.angle_beta   90.00
_cell.angle_gamma   90.00
#
_symmetry.space_group_name_H-M   'P 1'
#
loop_
_entity.id
_entity.type
_entity.pdbx_description
1 polymer ?
#
loop_
_entity_poly.entity_id
_entity_poly.type
_entity_poly.pdbx_seq_one_letter_code
_entity_poly.pdbx_strand_id
1 'polypeptide(L)'
;MSTDSGERGGAMVPAGQPVDGWRGDEHRLQVSAAEEAGLRAGDVELELYTEGFKAGMVLQDPSDGDLVARGRTVLDDEQLTKSLKPVLMFLKIPRDGWRVRVHDGEFELRVDSRAAQAGAPVIDAGKAVLQIWLAAALLGVAILQLQLLGAFSSSAAAVLWGVGLLYGSWQLRRGMVSGRAMLGARLSLGLAMHAREEQLILPPSGPAAGALRSPSDG
;
A
#
# COMPACT_ATOMS: atom_id res chain seq x y z
N MET A 1 42.06 17.90 -12.37
CA MET A 1 41.34 19.15 -12.06
C MET A 1 40.16 19.22 -13.03
N SER A 2 38.95 19.14 -12.48
CA SER A 2 37.60 19.24 -13.09
C SER A 2 37.24 18.23 -14.21
N THR A 3 36.48 17.16 -13.95
CA THR A 3 35.01 17.04 -13.77
C THR A 3 34.20 17.62 -14.94
N ASP A 4 33.72 16.73 -15.81
CA ASP A 4 32.44 16.94 -16.50
C ASP A 4 31.60 15.68 -16.32
N SER A 5 30.56 15.84 -15.50
CA SER A 5 29.61 14.82 -15.10
C SER A 5 28.35 15.02 -15.93
N GLY A 6 28.32 14.38 -17.10
CA GLY A 6 27.13 14.28 -17.94
C GLY A 6 26.05 13.48 -17.23
N GLU A 7 25.02 14.18 -16.82
CA GLU A 7 23.84 13.76 -16.08
C GLU A 7 23.23 12.46 -16.65
N ARG A 8 23.21 11.42 -15.81
CA ARG A 8 22.25 10.31 -15.93
C ARG A 8 20.87 10.87 -15.60
N GLY A 9 20.22 11.44 -16.60
CA GLY A 9 18.79 11.68 -16.58
C GLY A 9 18.08 10.34 -16.40
N GLY A 10 17.71 10.03 -15.16
CA GLY A 10 16.85 8.90 -14.84
C GLY A 10 15.58 9.03 -15.65
N ALA A 11 15.41 8.11 -16.59
CA ALA A 11 14.19 7.99 -17.37
C ALA A 11 13.02 7.85 -16.40
N MET A 12 12.18 8.89 -16.37
CA MET A 12 10.91 8.90 -15.71
C MET A 12 10.07 7.80 -16.36
N VAL A 13 9.91 6.66 -15.68
CA VAL A 13 9.06 5.55 -16.16
C VAL A 13 7.64 6.11 -16.30
N PRO A 14 7.03 6.06 -17.49
CA PRO A 14 5.70 6.58 -17.69
C PRO A 14 4.69 5.75 -16.89
N ALA A 15 3.84 6.43 -16.13
CA ALA A 15 2.66 5.84 -15.52
C ALA A 15 1.78 5.24 -16.62
N GLY A 16 1.72 3.91 -16.69
CA GLY A 16 0.88 3.19 -17.65
C GLY A 16 1.54 2.04 -18.41
N GLN A 17 2.78 1.66 -18.11
CA GLN A 17 3.25 0.36 -18.58
C GLN A 17 2.43 -0.75 -17.90
N PRO A 18 1.82 -1.68 -18.67
CA PRO A 18 1.24 -2.87 -18.08
C PRO A 18 2.37 -3.57 -17.32
N VAL A 19 2.20 -3.70 -16.00
CA VAL A 19 3.11 -4.51 -15.21
C VAL A 19 3.05 -5.91 -15.83
N ASP A 20 4.16 -6.35 -16.42
CA ASP A 20 4.28 -7.73 -16.87
C ASP A 20 3.89 -8.61 -15.68
N GLY A 21 2.87 -9.43 -15.86
CA GLY A 21 2.30 -10.20 -14.75
C GLY A 21 3.35 -11.13 -14.14
N TRP A 22 3.19 -11.45 -12.86
CA TRP A 22 4.22 -12.17 -12.10
C TRP A 22 4.59 -13.51 -12.75
N ARG A 23 5.90 -13.75 -12.92
CA ARG A 23 6.44 -14.97 -13.54
C ARG A 23 7.29 -15.74 -12.54
N GLY A 24 6.97 -17.03 -12.38
CA GLY A 24 7.69 -17.91 -11.46
C GLY A 24 9.15 -18.16 -11.85
N ASP A 25 9.49 -18.10 -13.14
CA ASP A 25 10.85 -18.31 -13.61
C ASP A 25 11.77 -17.13 -13.27
N GLU A 26 11.30 -15.89 -13.47
CA GLU A 26 12.03 -14.69 -13.05
C GLU A 26 12.21 -14.63 -11.53
N HIS A 27 11.18 -15.05 -10.78
CA HIS A 27 11.26 -15.19 -9.33
C HIS A 27 12.40 -16.15 -8.93
N ARG A 28 12.44 -17.36 -9.50
CA ARG A 28 13.48 -18.36 -9.20
C ARG A 28 14.88 -17.84 -9.52
N LEU A 29 15.03 -17.16 -10.66
CA LEU A 29 16.31 -16.56 -11.06
C LEU A 29 16.76 -15.48 -10.07
N GLN A 30 15.86 -14.61 -9.62
CA GLN A 30 16.19 -13.55 -8.67
C GLN A 30 16.52 -14.09 -7.28
N VAL A 31 15.81 -15.12 -6.81
CA VAL A 31 16.13 -15.79 -5.55
C VAL A 31 17.49 -16.51 -5.64
N SER A 32 17.76 -17.23 -6.72
CA SER A 32 19.06 -17.89 -6.95
C SER A 32 20.22 -16.88 -7.01
N ALA A 33 20.02 -15.76 -7.72
CA ALA A 33 21.01 -14.69 -7.78
C ALA A 33 21.26 -14.05 -6.41
N ALA A 34 20.23 -13.93 -5.57
CA ALA A 34 20.37 -13.44 -4.20
C ALA A 34 21.17 -14.43 -3.32
N GLU A 35 20.93 -15.74 -3.46
CA GLU A 35 21.72 -16.78 -2.79
C GLU A 35 23.21 -16.71 -3.19
N GLU A 36 23.48 -16.60 -4.49
CA GLU A 36 24.84 -16.45 -5.03
C GLU A 36 25.54 -15.18 -4.55
N ALA A 37 24.79 -14.09 -4.38
CA ALA A 37 25.29 -12.82 -3.86
C ALA A 37 25.48 -12.82 -2.33
N GLY A 38 25.14 -13.91 -1.63
CA GLY A 38 25.19 -14.00 -0.16
C GLY A 38 24.13 -13.16 0.55
N LEU A 39 23.06 -12.77 -0.16
CA LEU A 39 21.90 -12.10 0.43
C LEU A 39 20.98 -13.12 1.12
N ARG A 40 20.10 -12.63 1.98
CA ARG A 40 19.06 -13.47 2.60
C ARG A 40 17.96 -13.77 1.59
N ALA A 41 18.09 -14.88 0.88
CA ALA A 41 17.17 -15.32 -0.15
C ALA A 41 15.70 -15.36 0.29
N GLY A 42 15.43 -15.75 1.54
CA GLY A 42 14.08 -15.76 2.10
C GLY A 42 13.45 -14.37 2.25
N ASP A 43 14.25 -13.32 2.46
CA ASP A 43 13.75 -11.95 2.53
C ASP A 43 13.43 -11.43 1.12
N VAL A 44 14.26 -11.77 0.14
CA VAL A 44 14.06 -11.45 -1.29
C VAL A 44 12.82 -12.16 -1.83
N GLU A 45 12.65 -13.45 -1.55
CA GLU A 45 11.48 -14.24 -1.92
C GLU A 45 10.18 -13.61 -1.38
N LEU A 46 10.17 -13.22 -0.10
CA LEU A 46 9.02 -12.56 0.51
C LEU A 46 8.70 -11.22 -0.16
N GLU A 47 9.72 -10.43 -0.49
CA GLU A 47 9.57 -9.15 -1.19
C GLU A 47 8.97 -9.35 -2.58
N LEU A 48 9.47 -10.33 -3.35
CA LEU A 48 8.96 -10.64 -4.69
C LEU A 48 7.52 -11.15 -4.67
N TYR A 49 7.14 -11.99 -3.70
CA TYR A 49 5.74 -12.36 -3.51
C TYR A 49 4.88 -11.15 -3.14
N THR A 50 5.36 -10.28 -2.25
CA THR A 50 4.62 -9.09 -1.80
C THR A 50 4.35 -8.14 -2.97
N GLU A 51 5.35 -7.85 -3.80
CA GLU A 51 5.19 -7.02 -4.99
C GLU A 51 4.29 -7.70 -6.03
N GLY A 52 4.38 -9.02 -6.20
CA GLY A 52 3.48 -9.78 -7.07
C GLY A 52 2.00 -9.65 -6.67
N PHE A 53 1.67 -9.88 -5.39
CA PHE A 53 0.30 -9.73 -4.91
C PHE A 53 -0.20 -8.29 -4.93
N LYS A 54 0.70 -7.32 -4.71
CA LYS A 54 0.39 -5.90 -4.82
C LYS A 54 0.06 -5.49 -6.26
N ALA A 55 0.78 -6.02 -7.25
CA ALA A 55 0.45 -5.82 -8.66
C ALA A 55 -0.92 -6.41 -9.04
N GLY A 56 -1.32 -7.50 -8.39
CA GLY A 56 -2.62 -8.15 -8.53
C GLY A 56 -3.78 -7.53 -7.75
N MET A 57 -3.54 -6.46 -6.99
CA MET A 57 -4.49 -5.90 -6.04
C MET A 57 -5.13 -4.62 -6.57
N VAL A 58 -6.45 -4.54 -6.45
CA VAL A 58 -7.25 -3.36 -6.75
C VAL A 58 -7.69 -2.73 -5.43
N LEU A 59 -7.08 -1.58 -5.11
CA LEU A 59 -7.35 -0.88 -3.85
C LEU A 59 -8.75 -0.32 -3.75
N GLN A 60 -9.47 -0.13 -4.85
CA GLN A 60 -10.86 0.31 -4.92
C GLN A 60 -11.48 -0.17 -6.23
N ASP A 61 -12.30 -1.21 -6.14
CA ASP A 61 -13.04 -1.72 -7.29
C ASP A 61 -14.07 -0.67 -7.76
N PRO A 62 -14.16 -0.37 -9.07
CA PRO A 62 -15.08 0.64 -9.58
C PRO A 62 -16.56 0.25 -9.46
N SER A 63 -16.89 -1.03 -9.27
CA SER A 63 -18.27 -1.51 -9.22
C SER A 63 -18.92 -1.35 -7.84
N ASP A 64 -18.19 -1.67 -6.77
CA ASP A 64 -18.71 -1.67 -5.39
C ASP A 64 -17.79 -0.98 -4.37
N GLY A 65 -16.60 -0.55 -4.79
CA GLY A 65 -15.63 0.08 -3.91
C GLY A 65 -14.94 -0.90 -2.98
N ASP A 66 -14.99 -2.21 -3.22
CA ASP A 66 -14.28 -3.20 -2.39
C ASP A 66 -12.76 -3.16 -2.63
N LEU A 67 -12.01 -3.72 -1.67
CA LEU A 67 -10.58 -4.03 -1.85
C LEU A 67 -10.50 -5.44 -2.42
N VAL A 68 -9.89 -5.60 -3.59
CA VAL A 68 -9.83 -6.89 -4.30
C VAL A 68 -8.39 -7.34 -4.42
N ALA A 69 -8.07 -8.51 -3.88
CA ALA A 69 -6.77 -9.16 -4.07
C ALA A 69 -6.96 -10.40 -4.96
N ARG A 70 -6.12 -10.52 -5.98
CA ARG A 70 -6.16 -11.64 -6.92
C ARG A 70 -4.87 -12.44 -6.87
N GLY A 71 -4.98 -13.71 -7.21
CA GLY A 71 -3.84 -14.59 -7.35
C GLY A 71 -4.24 -15.91 -7.98
N ARG A 72 -3.32 -16.88 -7.93
CA ARG A 72 -3.53 -18.25 -8.37
C ARG A 72 -3.50 -19.17 -7.17
N THR A 73 -4.26 -20.25 -7.24
CA THR A 73 -4.29 -21.26 -6.19
C THR A 73 -4.59 -22.63 -6.80
N VAL A 74 -4.18 -23.66 -6.08
CA VAL A 74 -4.56 -25.06 -6.34
C VAL A 74 -5.75 -25.50 -5.48
N LEU A 75 -6.21 -24.65 -4.57
CA LEU A 75 -7.27 -24.93 -3.62
C LEU A 75 -8.64 -24.58 -4.18
N ASP A 76 -9.67 -25.28 -3.72
CA ASP A 76 -11.07 -24.87 -3.93
C ASP A 76 -11.47 -23.71 -3.00
N ASP A 77 -12.68 -23.16 -3.21
CA ASP A 77 -13.23 -22.04 -2.44
C ASP A 77 -13.23 -22.30 -0.93
N GLU A 78 -13.61 -23.50 -0.49
CA GLU A 78 -13.73 -23.84 0.94
C GLU A 78 -12.35 -23.99 1.60
N GLN A 79 -11.43 -24.66 0.90
CA GLN A 79 -10.05 -24.86 1.33
C GLN A 79 -9.31 -23.53 1.42
N LEU A 80 -9.41 -22.68 0.39
CA LEU A 80 -8.79 -21.35 0.39
C LEU A 80 -9.39 -20.45 1.47
N THR A 81 -10.71 -20.49 1.66
CA THR A 81 -11.38 -19.78 2.76
C THR A 81 -10.83 -20.21 4.12
N LYS A 82 -10.63 -21.52 4.32
CA LYS A 82 -10.08 -22.06 5.56
C LYS A 82 -8.62 -21.68 5.77
N SER A 83 -7.80 -21.67 4.71
CA SER A 83 -6.37 -21.34 4.77
C SER A 83 -6.13 -19.83 4.98
N LEU A 84 -6.95 -18.97 4.38
CA LEU A 84 -6.82 -17.51 4.52
C LEU A 84 -7.44 -16.96 5.81
N LYS A 85 -8.36 -17.70 6.44
CA LYS A 85 -9.04 -17.26 7.67
C LYS A 85 -8.09 -16.77 8.78
N PRO A 86 -6.98 -17.45 9.13
CA PRO A 86 -6.03 -16.97 10.11
C PRO A 86 -5.42 -15.61 9.74
N VAL A 87 -5.06 -15.42 8.46
CA VAL A 87 -4.51 -14.15 7.94
C VAL A 87 -5.55 -13.03 8.08
N LEU A 88 -6.79 -13.28 7.66
CA LEU A 88 -7.85 -12.28 7.71
C LEU A 88 -8.25 -11.90 9.15
N MET A 89 -8.24 -12.88 10.07
CA MET A 89 -8.43 -12.62 11.50
C MET A 89 -7.27 -11.82 12.10
N PHE A 90 -6.02 -12.11 11.72
CA PHE A 90 -4.85 -11.35 12.14
C PHE A 90 -4.94 -9.88 11.69
N LEU A 91 -5.43 -9.65 10.47
CA LEU A 91 -5.71 -8.32 9.92
C LEU A 91 -6.92 -7.62 10.55
N LYS A 92 -7.60 -8.28 11.51
CA LYS A 92 -8.81 -7.79 12.21
C LYS A 92 -9.97 -7.49 11.25
N ILE A 93 -10.04 -8.21 10.13
CA ILE A 93 -11.16 -8.11 9.20
C ILE A 93 -12.34 -8.93 9.77
N PRO A 94 -13.55 -8.35 9.91
CA PRO A 94 -14.74 -9.07 10.36
C PRO A 94 -15.05 -10.28 9.48
N ARG A 95 -15.66 -11.33 10.03
CA ARG A 95 -15.95 -12.58 9.29
C ARG A 95 -16.93 -12.40 8.13
N ASP A 96 -17.78 -11.39 8.22
CA ASP A 96 -18.76 -10.96 7.22
C ASP A 96 -18.18 -9.93 6.24
N GLY A 97 -16.97 -9.41 6.51
CA GLY A 97 -16.33 -8.36 5.74
C GLY A 97 -15.47 -8.84 4.57
N TRP A 98 -15.51 -10.13 4.20
CA TRP A 98 -14.73 -10.66 3.09
C TRP A 98 -15.41 -11.84 2.39
N ARG A 99 -15.07 -12.05 1.12
CA ARG A 99 -15.54 -13.16 0.28
C ARG A 99 -14.39 -13.68 -0.59
N VAL A 100 -14.30 -14.99 -0.74
CA VAL A 100 -13.34 -15.67 -1.62
C VAL A 100 -14.11 -16.35 -2.74
N ARG A 101 -13.56 -16.32 -3.95
CA ARG A 101 -14.02 -17.09 -5.10
C ARG A 101 -12.81 -17.65 -5.84
N VAL A 102 -12.88 -18.90 -6.26
CA VAL A 102 -11.87 -19.55 -7.11
C VAL A 102 -12.53 -19.94 -8.43
N HIS A 103 -11.85 -19.64 -9.53
CA HIS A 103 -12.28 -19.99 -10.87
C HIS A 103 -11.05 -20.29 -11.73
N ASP A 104 -11.01 -21.47 -12.35
CA ASP A 104 -9.91 -21.91 -13.22
C ASP A 104 -8.50 -21.78 -12.60
N GLY A 105 -8.38 -22.06 -11.29
CA GLY A 105 -7.11 -21.95 -10.57
C GLY A 105 -6.66 -20.51 -10.27
N GLU A 106 -7.51 -19.52 -10.56
CA GLU A 106 -7.36 -18.13 -10.10
C GLU A 106 -8.31 -17.88 -8.93
N PHE A 107 -7.87 -17.12 -7.93
CA PHE A 107 -8.71 -16.70 -6.83
C PHE A 107 -8.90 -15.18 -6.79
N GLU A 108 -10.08 -14.77 -6.34
CA GLU A 108 -10.43 -13.40 -6.01
C GLU A 108 -10.87 -13.34 -4.55
N LEU A 109 -10.09 -12.62 -3.73
CA LEU A 109 -10.43 -12.25 -2.37
C LEU A 109 -10.95 -10.81 -2.39
N ARG A 110 -12.23 -10.62 -2.06
CA ARG A 110 -12.86 -9.31 -1.90
C ARG A 110 -13.00 -8.99 -0.42
N VAL A 111 -12.61 -7.79 -0.02
CA VAL A 111 -12.82 -7.23 1.32
C VAL A 111 -13.75 -6.04 1.19
N ASP A 112 -14.85 -6.06 1.96
CA ASP A 112 -15.89 -5.04 1.91
C ASP A 112 -15.28 -3.65 2.15
N SER A 113 -15.70 -2.68 1.34
CA SER A 113 -15.33 -1.28 1.46
C SER A 113 -15.37 -0.71 2.90
N ARG A 114 -16.33 -1.14 3.73
CA ARG A 114 -16.48 -0.72 5.14
C ARG A 114 -15.41 -1.31 6.02
N ALA A 115 -15.11 -2.60 5.85
CA ALA A 115 -14.02 -3.28 6.54
C ALA A 115 -12.66 -2.70 6.10
N ALA A 116 -12.53 -2.35 4.81
CA ALA A 116 -11.33 -1.74 4.26
C ALA A 116 -11.06 -0.32 4.78
N GLN A 117 -12.11 0.46 5.05
CA GLN A 117 -12.00 1.80 5.65
C GLN A 117 -11.76 1.76 7.16
N ALA A 118 -12.22 0.72 7.85
CA ALA A 118 -11.98 0.51 9.29
C ALA A 118 -10.53 0.16 9.63
N GLY A 119 -9.66 -0.08 8.64
CA GLY A 119 -8.22 -0.25 8.82
C GLY A 119 -7.59 0.99 9.46
N ALA A 120 -7.35 0.94 10.77
CA ALA A 120 -6.76 2.03 11.56
C ALA A 120 -5.37 2.43 11.01
N PRO A 121 -5.23 3.66 10.46
CA PRO A 121 -4.54 4.74 11.20
C PRO A 121 -5.04 6.18 10.89
N VAL A 122 -6.20 6.36 10.26
CA VAL A 122 -6.66 7.71 9.82
C VAL A 122 -6.88 8.65 11.02
N ILE A 123 -7.29 8.12 12.16
CA ILE A 123 -7.56 8.91 13.38
C ILE A 123 -6.26 9.41 14.03
N ASP A 124 -5.20 8.59 14.04
CA ASP A 124 -3.93 8.97 14.68
C ASP A 124 -3.14 10.00 13.85
N ALA A 125 -3.16 9.87 12.52
CA ALA A 125 -2.56 10.86 11.64
C ALA A 125 -3.29 12.22 11.71
N GLY A 126 -4.63 12.20 11.76
CA GLY A 126 -5.43 13.40 11.96
C GLY A 126 -5.13 14.11 13.29
N LYS A 127 -4.99 13.33 14.38
CA LYS A 127 -4.63 13.85 15.70
C LYS A 127 -3.24 14.49 15.72
N ALA A 128 -2.25 13.86 15.07
CA ALA A 128 -0.89 14.39 15.01
C ALA A 128 -0.83 15.71 14.22
N VAL A 129 -1.53 15.80 13.09
CA VAL A 129 -1.63 17.04 12.30
C VAL A 129 -2.32 18.14 13.10
N LEU A 130 -3.43 17.82 13.78
CA LEU A 130 -4.14 18.77 14.62
C LEU A 130 -3.25 19.29 15.76
N GLN A 131 -2.45 18.42 16.39
CA GLN A 131 -1.48 18.82 17.40
C GLN A 131 -0.38 19.75 16.83
N ILE A 132 0.11 19.47 15.62
CA ILE A 132 1.09 20.34 14.94
C ILE A 132 0.48 21.71 14.65
N TRP A 133 -0.75 21.76 14.17
CA TRP A 133 -1.46 23.03 13.93
C TRP A 133 -1.75 23.79 15.22
N LEU A 134 -2.12 23.10 16.30
CA LEU A 134 -2.31 23.73 17.62
C LEU A 134 -1.00 24.29 18.16
N ALA A 135 0.10 23.53 18.04
CA ALA A 135 1.42 23.97 18.47
C ALA A 135 1.91 25.17 17.65
N ALA A 136 1.74 25.15 16.32
CA ALA A 136 2.05 26.26 15.44
C ALA A 136 1.18 27.49 15.77
N ALA A 137 -0.10 27.28 16.08
CA ALA A 137 -1.00 28.36 16.47
C ALA A 137 -0.59 29.01 17.80
N LEU A 138 -0.28 28.21 18.82
CA LEU A 138 0.20 28.70 20.12
C LEU A 138 1.53 29.43 19.98
N LEU A 139 2.46 28.89 19.18
CA LEU A 139 3.74 29.54 18.89
C LEU A 139 3.54 30.89 18.20
N GLY A 140 2.61 30.95 17.25
CA GLY A 140 2.26 32.17 16.55
C GLY A 140 1.63 33.24 17.45
N VAL A 141 0.78 32.84 18.41
CA VAL A 141 0.25 33.77 19.44
C VAL A 141 1.36 34.28 20.35
N ALA A 142 2.31 33.42 20.76
CA ALA A 142 3.45 33.83 21.58
C ALA A 142 4.37 34.82 20.84
N ILE A 143 4.60 34.60 19.54
CA ILE A 143 5.36 35.51 18.68
C ILE A 143 4.63 36.86 18.54
N LEU A 144 3.30 36.86 18.35
CA LEU A 144 2.50 38.10 18.33
C LEU A 144 2.57 38.87 19.65
N GLN A 145 2.59 38.19 20.80
CA GLN A 145 2.80 38.83 22.10
C GLN A 145 4.21 39.44 22.21
N LEU A 146 5.26 38.75 21.74
CA LEU A 146 6.63 39.31 21.68
C LEU A 146 6.77 40.47 20.70
N GLN A 147 6.00 40.46 19.61
CA GLN A 147 5.96 41.54 18.63
C GLN A 147 5.38 42.83 19.23
N LEU A 148 4.43 42.70 20.16
CA LEU A 148 3.88 43.82 20.94
C LEU A 148 4.94 44.46 21.87
N LEU A 149 5.98 43.72 22.25
CA LEU A 149 7.14 44.23 23.00
C LEU A 149 8.25 44.81 22.08
N GLY A 150 8.01 44.94 20.77
CA GLY A 150 8.90 45.62 19.82
C GLY A 150 10.14 44.81 19.38
N ALA A 151 10.20 43.52 19.72
CA ALA A 151 11.38 42.68 19.48
C ALA A 151 11.38 41.94 18.13
N PHE A 152 10.29 41.95 17.36
CA PHE A 152 10.14 41.14 16.15
C PHE A 152 9.46 41.88 14.99
N SER A 153 9.90 41.59 13.75
CA SER A 153 9.31 42.15 12.53
C SER A 153 8.13 41.32 12.03
N SER A 154 7.09 42.00 11.52
CA SER A 154 5.83 41.39 11.06
C SER A 154 6.00 40.34 9.96
N SER A 155 7.05 40.49 9.14
CA SER A 155 7.36 39.60 8.04
C SER A 155 7.86 38.23 8.51
N ALA A 156 8.57 38.17 9.64
CA ALA A 156 9.09 36.91 10.19
C ALA A 156 7.96 36.02 10.72
N ALA A 157 6.94 36.62 11.35
CA ALA A 157 5.75 35.91 11.81
C ALA A 157 4.98 35.30 10.61
N ALA A 158 4.75 36.08 9.55
CA ALA A 158 4.03 35.61 8.36
C ALA A 158 4.73 34.42 7.67
N VAL A 159 6.08 34.45 7.59
CA VAL A 159 6.86 33.34 7.02
C VAL A 159 6.78 32.09 7.88
N LEU A 160 6.89 32.21 9.21
CA LEU A 160 6.76 31.06 10.12
C LEU A 160 5.37 30.43 10.06
N TRP A 161 4.32 31.25 10.00
CA TRP A 161 2.95 30.79 9.82
C TRP A 161 2.74 30.11 8.46
N GLY A 162 3.25 30.70 7.38
CA GLY A 162 3.18 30.15 6.04
C GLY A 162 3.87 28.79 5.92
N VAL A 163 5.10 28.68 6.46
CA VAL A 163 5.86 27.43 6.46
C VAL A 163 5.18 26.36 7.32
N GLY A 164 4.66 26.71 8.50
CA GLY A 164 3.93 25.78 9.36
C GLY A 164 2.66 25.21 8.72
N LEU A 165 1.87 26.05 8.06
CA LEU A 165 0.66 25.64 7.35
C LEU A 165 0.98 24.80 6.11
N LEU A 166 1.99 25.19 5.33
CA LEU A 166 2.43 24.44 4.16
C LEU A 166 3.01 23.07 4.54
N TYR A 167 3.84 23.03 5.60
CA TYR A 167 4.41 21.78 6.10
C TYR A 167 3.32 20.84 6.64
N GLY A 168 2.36 21.37 7.41
CA GLY A 168 1.21 20.58 7.89
C GLY A 168 0.32 20.07 6.75
N SER A 169 0.10 20.89 5.72
CA SER A 169 -0.67 20.49 4.52
C SER A 169 0.06 19.43 3.69
N TRP A 170 1.39 19.55 3.58
CA TRP A 170 2.23 18.56 2.92
C TRP A 170 2.29 17.23 3.69
N GLN A 171 2.30 17.28 5.03
CA GLN A 171 2.27 16.11 5.88
C GLN A 171 0.92 15.40 5.86
N LEU A 172 -0.21 16.12 5.73
CA LEU A 172 -1.51 15.54 5.42
C LEU A 172 -1.48 14.78 4.08
N ARG A 173 -0.87 15.37 3.05
CA ARG A 173 -0.76 14.73 1.73
C ARG A 173 0.05 13.43 1.77
N ARG A 174 1.04 13.32 2.65
CA ARG A 174 1.85 12.10 2.85
C ARG A 174 1.25 11.13 3.87
N GLY A 175 0.52 11.63 4.86
CA GLY A 175 -0.12 10.86 5.93
C GLY A 175 -1.50 10.29 5.59
N MET A 176 -2.13 10.77 4.51
CA MET A 176 -3.30 10.12 3.89
C MET A 176 -2.90 8.86 3.11
N VAL A 177 -2.12 7.96 3.72
CA VAL A 177 -2.20 6.54 3.35
C VAL A 177 -3.57 6.12 3.88
N SER A 178 -4.56 6.08 2.99
CA SER A 178 -5.93 5.71 3.37
C SER A 178 -5.89 4.38 4.14
N GLY A 179 -6.79 4.18 5.11
CA GLY A 179 -6.89 2.91 5.84
C GLY A 179 -6.91 1.70 4.92
N ARG A 180 -7.47 1.88 3.70
CA ARG A 180 -7.46 0.91 2.61
C ARG A 180 -6.08 0.59 2.05
N ALA A 181 -5.23 1.58 1.80
CA ALA A 181 -3.88 1.37 1.30
C ALA A 181 -3.02 0.62 2.34
N MET A 182 -3.20 0.94 3.63
CA MET A 182 -2.53 0.22 4.71
C MET A 182 -3.05 -1.22 4.84
N LEU A 183 -4.37 -1.42 4.74
CA LEU A 183 -4.95 -2.76 4.74
C LEU A 183 -4.46 -3.56 3.54
N GLY A 184 -4.43 -2.95 2.35
CA GLY A 184 -3.90 -3.56 1.13
C GLY A 184 -2.44 -4.00 1.31
N ALA A 185 -1.58 -3.13 1.84
CA ALA A 185 -0.18 -3.47 2.10
C ALA A 185 -0.03 -4.62 3.10
N ARG A 186 -0.83 -4.65 4.17
CA ARG A 186 -0.82 -5.76 5.14
C ARG A 186 -1.39 -7.04 4.55
N LEU A 187 -2.39 -6.93 3.67
CA LEU A 187 -2.98 -8.05 2.97
C LEU A 187 -2.01 -8.66 1.97
N SER A 188 -1.32 -7.85 1.15
CA SER A 188 -0.28 -8.36 0.24
C SER A 188 0.85 -9.05 0.99
N LEU A 189 1.27 -8.50 2.12
CA LEU A 189 2.28 -9.14 2.97
C LEU A 189 1.76 -10.46 3.58
N GLY A 190 0.52 -10.48 4.08
CA GLY A 190 -0.11 -11.69 4.62
C GLY A 190 -0.24 -12.80 3.58
N LEU A 191 -0.64 -12.44 2.36
CA LEU A 191 -0.68 -13.37 1.23
C LEU A 191 0.72 -13.83 0.83
N ALA A 192 1.72 -12.95 0.84
CA ALA A 192 3.10 -13.31 0.53
C ALA A 192 3.71 -14.27 1.57
N MET A 193 3.46 -14.04 2.86
CA MET A 193 3.88 -14.97 3.91
C MET A 193 3.20 -16.33 3.75
N HIS A 194 1.90 -16.34 3.48
CA HIS A 194 1.15 -17.59 3.25
C HIS A 194 1.60 -18.33 1.98
N ALA A 195 1.90 -17.60 0.90
CA ALA A 195 2.47 -18.16 -0.33
C ALA A 195 3.84 -18.80 -0.09
N ARG A 196 4.70 -18.13 0.69
CA ARG A 196 6.02 -18.65 1.01
C ARG A 196 5.97 -19.90 1.91
N GLU A 197 5.10 -19.89 2.91
CA GLU A 197 4.99 -20.97 3.91
C GLU A 197 4.28 -22.21 3.35
N GLU A 198 3.13 -22.02 2.70
CA GLU A 198 2.29 -23.14 2.25
C GLU A 198 2.44 -23.44 0.76
N GLN A 199 2.92 -22.49 -0.05
CA GLN A 199 3.05 -22.61 -1.52
C GLN A 199 1.74 -22.98 -2.24
N LEU A 200 0.59 -22.77 -1.58
CA LEU A 200 -0.75 -23.07 -2.11
C LEU A 200 -1.38 -21.89 -2.85
N ILE A 201 -0.81 -20.69 -2.68
CA ILE A 201 -1.23 -19.48 -3.39
C ILE A 201 -0.02 -18.83 -4.06
N LEU A 202 -0.25 -18.25 -5.22
CA LEU A 202 0.75 -17.55 -6.01
C LEU A 202 0.20 -16.22 -6.50
N PRO A 203 1.07 -15.24 -6.81
CA PRO A 203 0.63 -14.01 -7.45
C PRO A 203 0.04 -14.26 -8.84
N PRO A 204 -0.79 -13.33 -9.34
CA PRO A 204 -1.40 -13.44 -10.65
C PRO A 204 -0.38 -13.25 -11.77
N SER A 205 -0.56 -14.01 -12.85
CA SER A 205 0.33 -14.02 -14.03
C SER A 205 0.04 -12.92 -15.06
N GLY A 206 -0.94 -12.04 -14.82
CA GLY A 206 -1.31 -10.92 -15.69
C GLY A 206 -1.60 -9.63 -14.90
N PRO A 207 -1.70 -8.46 -15.58
CA PRO A 207 -2.05 -7.20 -14.92
C PRO A 207 -3.45 -7.27 -14.30
N ALA A 208 -3.72 -6.47 -13.27
CA ALA A 208 -4.98 -6.41 -12.53
C ALA A 208 -6.22 -5.91 -13.34
N ALA A 209 -6.17 -5.95 -14.68
CA ALA A 209 -7.23 -5.47 -15.56
C ALA A 209 -7.91 -6.64 -16.29
N GLY A 210 -9.17 -6.91 -15.95
CA GLY A 210 -10.05 -7.79 -16.71
C GLY A 210 -10.86 -8.70 -15.81
N ALA A 211 -12.17 -8.61 -15.91
CA ALA A 211 -13.12 -9.34 -15.10
C ALA A 211 -13.02 -10.86 -15.32
N LEU A 212 -13.16 -11.63 -14.24
CA LEU A 212 -13.95 -12.87 -14.32
C LEU A 212 -15.32 -12.45 -14.86
N ARG A 213 -15.50 -12.53 -16.18
CA ARG A 213 -16.80 -12.33 -16.81
C ARG A 213 -17.73 -13.39 -16.22
N SER A 214 -18.79 -12.93 -15.56
CA SER A 214 -19.86 -13.81 -15.10
C SER A 214 -20.41 -14.59 -16.30
N PRO A 215 -20.59 -15.91 -16.22
CA PRO A 215 -21.27 -16.67 -17.25
C PRO A 215 -22.77 -16.42 -17.11
N SER A 216 -23.23 -15.29 -17.63
CA SER A 216 -24.65 -14.99 -17.80
C SER A 216 -24.84 -14.09 -19.02
N ASP A 217 -24.58 -14.65 -20.20
CA ASP A 217 -25.21 -14.26 -21.46
C ASP A 217 -25.36 -15.56 -22.27
N GLY A 218 -26.47 -16.24 -22.00
CA GLY A 218 -27.07 -17.22 -22.91
C GLY A 218 -28.18 -16.55 -23.70
#